data_AF-A0A962YCF2-F1
#
_entry.id   AF-A0A962YCF2-F1
#
_cell.length_a   1.000
_cell.length_b   1.000
_cell.length_c   1.000
_cell.angle_alpha   90.00
_cell.angle_beta   90.00
_cell.angle_gamma   90.00
#
_symmetry.space_group_name_H-M   'P 1'
#
loop_
_entity.id
_entity.type
_entity.pdbx_description
1 polymer ?
#
loop_
_entity_poly.entity_id
_entity_poly.type
_entity_poly.pdbx_seq_one_letter_code
_entity_poly.pdbx_strand_id
1 'polypeptide(L)'
;GTHAHSWVMSFPSEPEAFAAFAEAMPENCVFLVDTYGTISGIQNAITTAKALRERGHEVIGIRLDSGDLAYFSKRARTMLDEAGFPDARIMASNELDEYVITSLKSQGAKINNWGVGTKLVTAYDDPALSGVYKLSAIQDEHGDWQYKMKLSEQKIKMTIPGLLQVQRCYDSEGKMVADAISLRDERIEDVGQIIDPNDNLHRKRLSRIARRETLLQPICQAGQVLQDQPALSAIQTRVKEQLKALDDSHQRFEFPHIYPVGLSPQLNQLRDDMIQRERDRLVDGG
;
A
#
# COMPACT_ATOMS: atom_id res chain seq x y z
N GLY A 1 6.24 -19.79 -10.14
CA GLY A 1 7.50 -19.78 -9.37
C GLY A 1 8.59 -20.36 -10.24
N THR A 2 9.83 -19.90 -10.09
CA THR A 2 11.01 -20.42 -10.80
C THR A 2 11.54 -21.66 -10.07
N HIS A 3 12.83 -21.98 -10.21
CA HIS A 3 13.57 -22.80 -9.24
C HIS A 3 14.45 -21.94 -8.32
N ALA A 4 15.01 -22.56 -7.27
CA ALA A 4 15.95 -21.95 -6.33
C ALA A 4 17.40 -22.39 -6.60
N HIS A 5 18.37 -21.81 -5.88
CA HIS A 5 19.77 -22.22 -5.97
C HIS A 5 19.97 -23.69 -5.58
N SER A 6 19.20 -24.19 -4.61
CA SER A 6 19.26 -25.60 -4.18
C SER A 6 18.98 -26.59 -5.30
N TRP A 7 18.13 -26.23 -6.27
CA TRP A 7 17.92 -27.03 -7.47
C TRP A 7 19.21 -27.12 -8.27
N VAL A 8 19.80 -25.97 -8.64
CA VAL A 8 21.04 -25.91 -9.43
C VAL A 8 22.18 -26.66 -8.74
N MET A 9 22.33 -26.47 -7.43
CA MET A 9 23.36 -27.11 -6.61
C MET A 9 23.19 -28.63 -6.46
N SER A 10 21.99 -29.17 -6.74
CA SER A 10 21.74 -30.61 -6.64
C SER A 10 22.21 -31.41 -7.87
N PHE A 11 22.58 -30.73 -8.95
CA PHE A 11 23.12 -31.34 -10.16
C PHE A 11 24.64 -31.18 -10.24
N PRO A 12 25.33 -32.05 -10.99
CA PRO A 12 26.77 -31.92 -11.24
C PRO A 12 27.18 -30.60 -11.91
N SER A 13 26.29 -30.01 -12.71
CA SER A 13 26.54 -28.77 -13.43
C SER A 13 25.26 -27.92 -13.62
N GLU A 14 25.44 -26.60 -13.77
CA GLU A 14 24.33 -25.67 -14.02
C GLU A 14 23.59 -25.94 -15.34
N PRO A 15 24.26 -26.26 -16.48
CA PRO A 15 23.56 -26.67 -17.70
C PRO A 15 22.69 -27.92 -17.52
N GLU A 16 23.15 -28.92 -16.77
CA GLU A 16 22.35 -30.12 -16.48
C GLU A 16 21.11 -29.78 -15.65
N ALA A 17 21.25 -28.90 -14.65
CA ALA A 17 20.12 -28.44 -13.85
C ALA A 17 19.06 -27.71 -14.68
N PHE A 18 19.49 -26.84 -15.61
CA PHE A 18 18.58 -26.12 -16.51
C PHE A 18 17.90 -27.05 -17.51
N ALA A 19 18.64 -27.99 -18.09
CA ALA A 19 18.07 -28.99 -19.01
C ALA A 19 17.02 -29.85 -18.30
N ALA A 20 17.31 -30.35 -17.10
CA ALA A 20 16.37 -31.12 -16.29
C ALA A 20 15.13 -30.31 -15.91
N PHE A 21 15.29 -29.03 -15.55
CA PHE A 21 14.16 -28.14 -15.28
C PHE A 21 13.29 -27.93 -16.52
N ALA A 22 13.92 -27.74 -17.68
CA ALA A 22 13.22 -27.54 -18.95
C ALA A 22 12.50 -28.80 -19.46
N GLU A 23 13.00 -29.98 -19.11
CA GLU A 23 12.31 -31.25 -19.37
C GLU A 23 11.08 -31.43 -18.46
N ALA A 24 11.22 -31.11 -17.17
CA ALA A 24 10.14 -31.24 -16.21
C ALA A 24 9.03 -30.19 -16.38
N MET A 25 9.38 -28.97 -16.77
CA MET A 25 8.46 -27.81 -16.86
C MET A 25 8.67 -27.00 -18.15
N PRO A 26 8.46 -27.58 -19.34
CA PRO A 26 8.79 -26.94 -20.61
C PRO A 26 8.04 -25.62 -20.87
N GLU A 27 6.80 -25.50 -20.39
CA GLU A 27 5.97 -24.30 -20.55
C GLU A 27 6.26 -23.19 -19.52
N ASN A 28 7.05 -23.48 -18.48
CA ASN A 28 7.25 -22.59 -17.33
C ASN A 28 8.73 -22.32 -17.02
N CYS A 29 9.56 -22.22 -18.06
CA CYS A 29 11.00 -22.07 -17.93
C CYS A 29 11.42 -20.64 -17.57
N VAL A 30 11.84 -20.46 -16.30
CA VAL A 30 12.55 -19.27 -15.83
C VAL A 30 13.79 -19.71 -15.08
N PHE A 31 14.96 -19.41 -15.63
CA PHE A 31 16.23 -19.90 -15.09
C PHE A 31 16.85 -18.91 -14.10
N LEU A 32 17.26 -19.41 -12.92
CA LEU A 32 18.05 -18.65 -11.94
C LEU A 32 19.53 -18.71 -12.32
N VAL A 33 20.08 -17.59 -12.76
CA VAL A 33 21.34 -17.57 -13.54
C VAL A 33 22.58 -17.16 -12.74
N ASP A 34 22.47 -16.93 -11.45
CA ASP A 34 23.55 -16.36 -10.62
C ASP A 34 23.99 -17.29 -9.47
N THR A 35 23.84 -18.60 -9.65
CA THR A 35 24.31 -19.59 -8.66
C THR A 35 25.84 -19.62 -8.57
N TYR A 36 26.54 -19.64 -9.71
CA TYR A 36 28.01 -19.69 -9.76
C TYR A 36 28.63 -18.48 -10.49
N GLY A 37 27.92 -17.92 -11.47
CA GLY A 37 28.36 -16.73 -12.19
C GLY A 37 27.29 -16.23 -13.15
N THR A 38 26.87 -14.98 -12.99
CA THR A 38 25.71 -14.43 -13.69
C THR A 38 25.84 -14.46 -15.21
N ILE A 39 26.99 -14.07 -15.77
CA ILE A 39 27.19 -14.03 -17.23
C ILE A 39 27.22 -15.45 -17.81
N SER A 40 27.93 -16.38 -17.17
CA SER A 40 27.94 -17.78 -17.60
C SER A 40 26.56 -18.42 -17.46
N GLY A 41 25.82 -18.13 -16.39
CA GLY A 41 24.47 -18.64 -16.21
C GLY A 41 23.49 -18.12 -17.25
N ILE A 42 23.62 -16.85 -17.69
CA ILE A 42 22.84 -16.33 -18.82
C ILE A 42 23.17 -17.10 -20.11
N GLN A 43 24.44 -17.40 -20.37
CA GLN A 43 24.86 -18.20 -21.55
C GLN A 43 24.28 -19.63 -21.49
N ASN A 44 24.32 -20.25 -20.32
CA ASN A 44 23.75 -21.58 -20.08
C ASN A 44 22.22 -21.58 -20.26
N ALA A 45 21.54 -20.55 -19.76
CA ALA A 45 20.11 -20.35 -19.94
C ALA A 45 19.75 -20.16 -21.42
N ILE A 46 20.52 -19.37 -22.18
CA ILE A 46 20.33 -19.20 -23.63
C ILE A 46 20.50 -20.53 -24.37
N THR A 47 21.50 -21.32 -24.02
CA THR A 47 21.74 -22.64 -24.64
C THR A 47 20.55 -23.56 -24.41
N THR A 48 20.06 -23.62 -23.16
CA THR A 48 18.88 -24.39 -22.79
C THR A 48 17.62 -23.88 -23.48
N ALA A 49 17.46 -22.55 -23.61
CA ALA A 49 16.33 -21.93 -24.29
C ALA A 49 16.29 -22.27 -25.78
N LYS A 50 17.44 -22.36 -26.46
CA LYS A 50 17.50 -22.80 -27.87
C LYS A 50 17.04 -24.26 -28.02
N ALA A 51 17.53 -25.15 -27.16
CA ALA A 51 17.10 -26.55 -27.15
C ALA A 51 15.60 -26.70 -26.77
N LEU A 52 15.08 -25.82 -25.92
CA LEU A 52 13.66 -25.74 -25.60
C LEU A 52 12.82 -25.33 -26.83
N ARG A 53 13.29 -24.32 -27.58
CA ARG A 53 12.67 -23.86 -28.83
C ARG A 53 12.65 -24.92 -29.93
N GLU A 54 13.72 -25.69 -30.06
CA GLU A 54 13.78 -26.83 -30.99
C GLU A 54 12.71 -27.90 -30.68
N ARG A 55 12.27 -27.98 -29.42
CA ARG A 55 11.19 -28.87 -28.96
C ARG A 55 9.79 -28.23 -29.05
N GLY A 56 9.68 -27.01 -29.57
CA GLY A 56 8.40 -26.31 -29.76
C GLY A 56 7.93 -25.46 -28.58
N HIS A 57 8.79 -25.21 -27.59
CA HIS A 57 8.46 -24.40 -26.40
C HIS A 57 9.33 -23.14 -26.33
N GLU A 58 8.85 -22.09 -25.67
CA GLU A 58 9.62 -20.84 -25.48
C GLU A 58 10.02 -20.64 -24.02
N VAL A 59 11.18 -20.01 -23.81
CA VAL A 59 11.62 -19.63 -22.47
C VAL A 59 10.80 -18.42 -22.00
N ILE A 60 10.29 -18.46 -20.77
CA ILE A 60 9.61 -17.29 -20.16
C ILE A 60 10.64 -16.22 -19.84
N GLY A 61 11.81 -16.60 -19.31
CA GLY A 61 12.82 -15.63 -18.91
C GLY A 61 13.97 -16.15 -18.06
N ILE A 62 14.64 -15.21 -17.40
CA ILE A 62 15.67 -15.48 -16.39
C ILE A 62 15.35 -14.73 -15.10
N ARG A 63 15.94 -15.17 -13.99
CA ARG A 63 15.89 -14.51 -12.68
C ARG A 63 17.30 -14.16 -12.22
N LEU A 64 17.47 -12.91 -11.79
CA LEU A 64 18.65 -12.37 -11.11
C LEU A 64 18.30 -12.22 -9.62
N ASP A 65 19.17 -12.67 -8.72
CA ASP A 65 18.95 -12.66 -7.27
C ASP A 65 20.15 -12.08 -6.49
N SER A 66 21.15 -11.54 -7.20
CA SER A 66 22.38 -11.01 -6.59
C SER A 66 23.15 -10.11 -7.55
N GLY A 67 24.18 -9.44 -7.02
CA GLY A 67 25.06 -8.55 -7.78
C GLY A 67 24.44 -7.21 -8.17
N ASP A 68 25.10 -6.49 -9.08
CA ASP A 68 24.58 -5.25 -9.64
C ASP A 68 23.46 -5.56 -10.65
N LEU A 69 22.22 -5.50 -10.17
CA LEU A 69 21.02 -5.80 -10.96
C LEU A 69 20.86 -4.86 -12.17
N ALA A 70 21.29 -3.60 -12.10
CA ALA A 70 21.20 -2.68 -13.23
C ALA A 70 22.19 -3.07 -14.32
N TYR A 71 23.44 -3.38 -13.95
CA TYR A 71 24.46 -3.86 -14.87
C TYR A 71 24.06 -5.21 -15.50
N PHE A 72 23.73 -6.21 -14.67
CA PHE A 72 23.44 -7.56 -15.15
C PHE A 72 22.16 -7.63 -15.96
N SER A 73 21.11 -6.88 -15.62
CA SER A 73 19.88 -6.85 -16.44
C SER A 73 20.14 -6.28 -17.84
N LYS A 74 20.95 -5.22 -17.97
CA LYS A 74 21.33 -4.67 -19.28
C LYS A 74 22.12 -5.67 -20.11
N ARG A 75 23.10 -6.34 -19.50
CA ARG A 75 23.88 -7.39 -20.17
C ARG A 75 23.01 -8.57 -20.60
N ALA A 76 22.17 -9.06 -19.70
CA ALA A 76 21.22 -10.12 -19.98
C ALA A 76 20.30 -9.76 -21.15
N ARG A 77 19.77 -8.54 -21.19
CA ARG A 77 18.89 -8.09 -22.27
C ARG A 77 19.60 -8.17 -23.63
N THR A 78 20.80 -7.59 -23.73
CA THR A 78 21.61 -7.66 -24.96
C THR A 78 21.87 -9.10 -25.39
N MET A 79 22.30 -9.97 -24.46
CA MET A 79 22.62 -11.37 -24.77
C MET A 79 21.38 -12.17 -25.21
N LEU A 80 20.23 -11.94 -24.58
CA LEU A 80 18.96 -12.58 -24.94
C LEU A 80 18.49 -12.11 -26.32
N ASP A 81 18.58 -10.81 -26.61
CA ASP A 81 18.18 -10.23 -27.90
C ASP A 81 19.04 -10.78 -29.04
N GLU A 82 20.37 -10.77 -28.87
CA GLU A 82 21.33 -11.32 -29.83
C GLU A 82 21.13 -12.83 -30.06
N ALA A 83 20.67 -13.55 -29.04
CA ALA A 83 20.35 -14.97 -29.14
C ALA A 83 18.95 -15.27 -29.73
N GLY A 84 18.17 -14.23 -30.07
CA GLY A 84 16.84 -14.37 -30.66
C GLY A 84 15.72 -14.60 -29.65
N PHE A 85 15.86 -14.11 -28.41
CA PHE A 85 14.85 -14.18 -27.35
C PHE A 85 14.41 -12.78 -26.85
N PRO A 86 13.94 -11.88 -27.74
CA PRO A 86 13.59 -10.51 -27.36
C PRO A 86 12.44 -10.44 -26.33
N ASP A 87 11.55 -11.42 -26.35
CA ASP A 87 10.38 -11.47 -25.47
C ASP A 87 10.66 -12.11 -24.09
N ALA A 88 11.81 -12.77 -23.93
CA ALA A 88 12.18 -13.39 -22.66
C ALA A 88 12.28 -12.34 -21.55
N ARG A 89 11.58 -12.54 -20.43
CA ARG A 89 11.51 -11.57 -19.33
C ARG A 89 12.72 -11.68 -18.41
N ILE A 90 13.16 -10.55 -17.88
CA ILE A 90 14.18 -10.49 -16.83
C ILE A 90 13.47 -10.21 -15.52
N MET A 91 13.61 -11.12 -14.57
CA MET A 91 13.06 -11.00 -13.22
C MET A 91 14.20 -10.66 -12.27
N ALA A 92 13.94 -9.81 -11.29
CA ALA A 92 14.88 -9.54 -10.23
C ALA A 92 14.23 -9.78 -8.87
N SER A 93 14.94 -10.48 -8.00
CA SER A 93 14.71 -10.51 -6.56
C SER A 93 16.03 -10.10 -5.86
N ASN A 94 15.98 -9.91 -4.53
CA ASN A 94 17.09 -9.53 -3.61
C ASN A 94 16.92 -8.14 -2.97
N GLU A 95 16.54 -8.13 -1.69
CA GLU A 95 16.51 -6.92 -0.83
C GLU A 95 15.83 -5.68 -1.45
N LEU A 96 14.85 -5.93 -2.32
CA LEU A 96 14.13 -4.89 -3.04
C LEU A 96 13.14 -4.16 -2.11
N ASP A 97 13.03 -2.86 -2.33
CA ASP A 97 11.96 -1.97 -1.84
C ASP A 97 11.65 -0.94 -2.94
N GLU A 98 10.67 -0.06 -2.69
CA GLU A 98 10.26 0.99 -3.61
C GLU A 98 11.41 1.95 -4.00
N TYR A 99 12.36 2.21 -3.11
CA TYR A 99 13.49 3.12 -3.36
C TYR A 99 14.54 2.47 -4.27
N VAL A 100 14.91 1.22 -3.97
CA VAL A 100 15.83 0.43 -4.80
C VAL A 100 15.23 0.21 -6.18
N ILE A 101 13.95 -0.16 -6.27
CA ILE A 101 13.26 -0.36 -7.56
C ILE A 101 13.23 0.96 -8.36
N THR A 102 12.97 2.10 -7.71
CA THR A 102 12.98 3.42 -8.37
C THR A 102 14.37 3.77 -8.90
N SER A 103 15.41 3.53 -8.10
CA SER A 103 16.82 3.72 -8.51
C SER A 103 17.22 2.83 -9.68
N LEU A 104 16.84 1.54 -9.66
CA LEU A 104 17.14 0.63 -10.77
C LEU A 104 16.43 1.06 -12.06
N LYS A 105 15.17 1.53 -11.97
CA LYS A 105 14.43 2.08 -13.11
C LYS A 105 15.08 3.34 -13.67
N SER A 106 15.51 4.29 -12.82
CA SER A 106 16.16 5.53 -13.28
C SER A 106 17.52 5.27 -13.94
N GLN A 107 18.24 4.24 -13.49
CA GLN A 107 19.46 3.76 -14.13
C GLN A 107 19.21 3.04 -15.46
N GLY A 108 17.95 2.81 -15.86
CA GLY A 108 17.59 2.11 -17.10
C GLY A 108 17.83 0.60 -17.04
N ALA A 109 17.73 -0.01 -15.85
CA ALA A 109 17.75 -1.47 -15.70
C ALA A 109 16.68 -2.12 -16.58
N LYS A 110 16.99 -3.28 -17.15
CA LYS A 110 16.11 -3.99 -18.11
C LYS A 110 15.28 -5.07 -17.41
N ILE A 111 14.78 -4.77 -16.21
CA ILE A 111 14.01 -5.70 -15.38
C ILE A 111 12.52 -5.52 -15.69
N ASN A 112 11.83 -6.63 -15.95
CA ASN A 112 10.39 -6.67 -16.22
C ASN A 112 9.57 -6.94 -14.94
N ASN A 113 10.04 -7.88 -14.12
CA ASN A 113 9.31 -8.37 -12.95
C ASN A 113 10.14 -8.20 -11.68
N TRP A 114 9.50 -7.79 -10.59
CA TRP A 114 10.14 -7.49 -9.31
C TRP A 114 9.62 -8.44 -8.23
N GLY A 115 10.49 -9.29 -7.71
CA GLY A 115 10.21 -10.18 -6.59
C GLY A 115 10.59 -9.51 -5.28
N VAL A 116 9.61 -8.96 -4.58
CA VAL A 116 9.81 -8.29 -3.28
C VAL A 116 9.38 -9.23 -2.15
N GLY A 117 10.31 -9.53 -1.24
CA GLY A 117 10.10 -10.46 -0.13
C GLY A 117 10.01 -9.75 1.20
N THR A 118 11.08 -9.86 2.00
CA THR A 118 11.19 -9.41 3.40
C THR A 118 10.61 -8.02 3.60
N LYS A 119 11.08 -7.00 2.88
CA LYS A 119 10.70 -5.60 3.12
C LYS A 119 9.20 -5.33 2.95
N LEU A 120 8.57 -5.96 1.95
CA LEU A 120 7.13 -5.82 1.70
C LEU A 120 6.28 -6.58 2.74
N VAL A 121 6.64 -7.84 3.05
CA VAL A 121 5.81 -8.68 3.92
C VAL A 121 5.91 -8.28 5.39
N THR A 122 7.04 -7.71 5.81
CA THR A 122 7.24 -7.30 7.22
C THR A 122 6.96 -5.83 7.46
N ALA A 123 6.69 -5.02 6.43
CA ALA A 123 6.71 -3.56 6.51
C ALA A 123 7.99 -3.08 7.23
N TYR A 124 9.15 -3.47 6.69
CA TYR A 124 10.41 -3.51 7.42
C TYR A 124 10.83 -2.20 8.10
N ASP A 125 10.52 -1.07 7.49
CA ASP A 125 10.80 0.28 7.97
C ASP A 125 9.86 0.73 9.10
N ASP A 126 8.58 0.38 9.02
CA ASP A 126 7.58 0.62 10.07
C ASP A 126 6.64 -0.60 10.24
N PRO A 127 7.06 -1.61 11.02
CA PRO A 127 6.38 -2.92 11.06
C PRO A 127 5.07 -2.90 11.86
N ALA A 128 4.71 -1.75 12.45
CA ALA A 128 3.59 -1.66 13.39
C ALA A 128 2.72 -0.43 13.14
N LEU A 129 1.51 -0.67 12.62
CA LEU A 129 0.48 0.37 12.60
C LEU A 129 -0.02 0.64 14.03
N SER A 130 0.09 1.88 14.49
CA SER A 130 -0.26 2.33 15.84
C SER A 130 -1.78 2.46 16.12
N GLY A 131 -2.59 1.60 15.51
CA GLY A 131 -4.05 1.60 15.67
C GLY A 131 -4.47 1.39 17.14
N VAL A 132 -5.45 2.18 17.61
CA VAL A 132 -5.97 2.11 18.98
C VAL A 132 -7.49 2.05 18.99
N TYR A 133 -8.04 1.31 19.96
CA TYR A 133 -9.47 1.34 20.29
C TYR A 133 -9.71 2.28 21.48
N LYS A 134 -10.73 3.15 21.38
CA LYS A 134 -11.09 4.14 22.40
C LYS A 134 -12.60 4.27 22.52
N LEU A 135 -13.07 4.40 23.75
CA LEU A 135 -14.46 4.71 24.06
C LEU A 135 -14.72 6.21 23.83
N SER A 136 -15.69 6.54 22.98
CA SER A 136 -16.05 7.93 22.66
C SER A 136 -17.46 8.33 23.12
N ALA A 137 -18.34 7.35 23.39
CA ALA A 137 -19.68 7.57 23.91
C ALA A 137 -20.21 6.31 24.63
N ILE A 138 -21.08 6.50 25.63
CA ILE A 138 -21.84 5.46 26.31
C ILE A 138 -23.31 5.88 26.30
N GLN A 139 -24.22 4.98 26.00
CA GLN A 139 -25.64 5.25 26.16
C GLN A 139 -26.04 4.96 27.61
N ASP A 140 -26.75 5.88 28.26
CA ASP A 140 -27.30 5.66 29.59
C ASP A 140 -28.63 4.88 29.57
N GLU A 141 -29.18 4.62 30.76
CA GLU A 141 -30.42 3.87 30.95
C GLU A 141 -31.65 4.55 30.33
N HIS A 142 -31.60 5.86 30.10
CA HIS A 142 -32.66 6.64 29.47
C HIS A 142 -32.54 6.65 27.94
N GLY A 143 -31.46 6.08 27.39
CA GLY A 143 -31.20 6.07 25.96
C GLY A 143 -30.40 7.28 25.47
N ASP A 144 -29.93 8.14 26.36
CA ASP A 144 -29.18 9.34 25.99
C ASP A 144 -27.68 9.04 25.87
N TRP A 145 -27.05 9.61 24.84
CA TRP A 145 -25.62 9.40 24.60
C TRP A 145 -24.77 10.33 25.46
N GLN A 146 -23.97 9.71 26.34
CA GLN A 146 -22.97 10.36 27.18
C GLN A 146 -21.59 10.28 26.52
N TYR A 147 -21.15 11.38 25.90
CA TYR A 147 -19.85 11.44 25.24
C TYR A 147 -18.68 11.34 26.22
N LYS A 148 -17.61 10.67 25.80
CA LYS A 148 -16.41 10.39 26.59
C LYS A 148 -15.17 10.90 25.89
N MET A 149 -14.23 11.42 26.67
CA MET A 149 -12.94 11.88 26.20
C MET A 149 -11.86 11.49 27.20
N LYS A 150 -10.71 11.07 26.69
CA LYS A 150 -9.47 10.97 27.45
C LYS A 150 -8.64 12.23 27.22
N LEU A 151 -8.29 12.92 28.30
CA LEU A 151 -7.30 14.00 28.27
C LEU A 151 -5.88 13.46 28.24
N SER A 152 -4.96 14.25 27.69
CA SER A 152 -3.53 14.00 27.73
C SER A 152 -2.79 15.33 27.70
N GLU A 153 -1.62 15.37 28.33
CA GLU A 153 -0.67 16.48 28.23
C GLU A 153 -0.26 16.77 26.77
N GLN A 154 -0.34 15.76 25.90
CA GLN A 154 -0.08 15.90 24.47
C GLN A 154 -1.40 15.97 23.70
N LYS A 155 -1.66 17.06 22.98
CA LYS A 155 -2.88 17.26 22.18
C LYS A 155 -3.18 16.09 21.23
N ILE A 156 -2.15 15.56 20.57
CA ILE A 156 -2.27 14.42 19.64
C ILE A 156 -2.75 13.12 20.32
N LYS A 157 -2.63 13.01 21.65
CA LYS A 157 -3.08 11.86 22.44
C LYS A 157 -4.46 12.06 23.09
N MET A 158 -5.09 13.21 22.84
CA MET A 158 -6.46 13.48 23.27
C MET A 158 -7.43 12.83 22.30
N THR A 159 -8.44 12.13 22.82
CA THR A 159 -9.42 11.45 21.97
C THR A 159 -10.53 12.40 21.53
N ILE A 160 -11.04 12.24 20.31
CA ILE A 160 -12.19 12.98 19.82
C ILE A 160 -13.48 12.33 20.39
N PRO A 161 -14.37 13.08 21.05
CA PRO A 161 -15.56 12.54 21.69
C PRO A 161 -16.71 12.33 20.69
N GLY A 162 -17.70 11.54 21.08
CA GLY A 162 -18.96 11.42 20.37
C GLY A 162 -19.08 10.23 19.43
N LEU A 163 -20.26 10.10 18.84
CA LEU A 163 -20.52 9.15 17.76
C LEU A 163 -20.07 9.81 16.47
N LEU A 164 -19.06 9.26 15.81
CA LEU A 164 -18.39 9.93 14.70
C LEU A 164 -18.79 9.35 13.35
N GLN A 165 -18.73 10.19 12.32
CA GLN A 165 -18.79 9.80 10.92
C GLN A 165 -17.68 10.52 10.14
N VAL A 166 -17.17 9.86 9.09
CA VAL A 166 -16.12 10.38 8.22
C VAL A 166 -16.64 10.49 6.80
N GLN A 167 -16.36 11.64 6.19
CA GLN A 167 -16.90 12.00 4.89
C GLN A 167 -15.80 12.47 3.97
N ARG A 168 -15.61 11.75 2.88
CA ARG A 168 -14.63 12.09 1.86
C ARG A 168 -15.22 13.09 0.89
N CYS A 169 -14.55 14.22 0.74
CA CYS A 169 -14.96 15.29 -0.16
C CYS A 169 -14.21 15.17 -1.50
N TYR A 170 -14.96 15.32 -2.58
CA TYR A 170 -14.46 15.32 -3.95
C TYR A 170 -14.75 16.65 -4.64
N ASP A 171 -13.81 17.12 -5.46
CA ASP A 171 -14.04 18.26 -6.35
C ASP A 171 -14.81 17.85 -7.62
N SER A 172 -15.04 18.83 -8.51
CA SER A 172 -15.73 18.63 -9.80
C SER A 172 -14.99 17.73 -10.78
N GLU A 173 -13.69 17.53 -10.60
CA GLU A 173 -12.86 16.64 -11.42
C GLU A 173 -12.84 15.20 -10.85
N GLY A 174 -13.54 14.97 -9.74
CA GLY A 174 -13.58 13.67 -9.07
C GLY A 174 -12.32 13.37 -8.25
N LYS A 175 -11.50 14.39 -7.95
CA LYS A 175 -10.32 14.24 -7.09
C LYS A 175 -10.69 14.39 -5.62
N MET A 176 -10.05 13.61 -4.76
CA MET A 176 -10.20 13.68 -3.31
C MET A 176 -9.51 14.93 -2.78
N VAL A 177 -10.22 15.74 -1.99
CA VAL A 177 -9.67 17.02 -1.50
C VAL A 177 -9.53 17.12 0.01
N ALA A 178 -10.35 16.39 0.77
CA ALA A 178 -10.27 16.32 2.23
C ALA A 178 -11.21 15.23 2.78
N ASP A 179 -10.90 14.73 3.98
CA ASP A 179 -11.83 13.96 4.80
C ASP A 179 -12.33 14.83 5.97
N ALA A 180 -13.65 14.93 6.11
CA ALA A 180 -14.31 15.67 7.19
C ALA A 180 -14.84 14.69 8.25
N ILE A 181 -14.43 14.89 9.50
CA ILE A 181 -14.91 14.14 10.66
C ILE A 181 -15.99 14.99 11.34
N SER A 182 -17.16 14.40 11.57
CA SER A 182 -18.34 15.07 12.14
C SER A 182 -19.02 14.16 13.15
N LEU A 183 -19.91 14.71 13.98
CA LEU A 183 -20.85 13.86 14.71
C LEU A 183 -21.74 13.12 13.71
N ARG A 184 -22.12 11.88 14.02
CA ARG A 184 -22.91 11.02 13.14
C ARG A 184 -24.23 11.66 12.72
N ASP A 185 -24.83 12.41 13.62
CA ASP A 185 -26.16 13.00 13.43
C ASP A 185 -26.08 14.46 12.91
N GLU A 186 -24.89 14.97 12.60
CA GLU A 186 -24.71 16.26 11.93
C GLU A 186 -25.15 16.19 10.47
N ARG A 187 -25.82 17.24 10.00
CA ARG A 187 -26.11 17.43 8.58
C ARG A 187 -24.83 17.78 7.86
N ILE A 188 -24.37 16.87 7.03
CA ILE A 188 -23.08 16.97 6.35
C ILE A 188 -23.01 18.12 5.36
N GLU A 189 -24.13 18.46 4.72
CA GLU A 189 -24.22 19.56 3.75
C GLU A 189 -23.83 20.90 4.38
N ASP A 190 -24.01 21.01 5.70
CA ASP A 190 -23.74 22.22 6.48
C ASP A 190 -22.26 22.33 6.88
N VAL A 191 -21.45 21.26 6.70
CA VAL A 191 -20.02 21.27 6.99
C VAL A 191 -19.25 21.98 5.87
N GLY A 192 -19.24 23.31 5.90
CA GLY A 192 -18.55 24.17 4.93
C GLY A 192 -17.06 24.37 5.17
N GLN A 193 -16.54 23.91 6.31
CA GLN A 193 -15.12 23.98 6.66
C GLN A 193 -14.73 22.85 7.59
N ILE A 194 -13.44 22.51 7.60
CA ILE A 194 -12.83 21.58 8.55
C ILE A 194 -11.67 22.26 9.29
N ILE A 195 -11.46 21.84 10.53
CA ILE A 195 -10.42 22.36 11.42
C ILE A 195 -9.45 21.22 11.71
N ASP A 196 -8.15 21.45 11.56
CA ASP A 196 -7.14 20.45 11.88
C ASP A 196 -7.24 20.07 13.37
N PRO A 197 -7.27 18.76 13.69
CA PRO A 197 -7.45 18.32 15.08
C PRO A 197 -6.27 18.70 15.99
N ASN A 198 -5.08 18.94 15.44
CA ASN A 198 -3.86 19.28 16.19
C ASN A 198 -3.56 20.79 16.18
N ASP A 199 -4.05 21.52 15.17
CA ASP A 199 -3.88 22.97 15.05
C ASP A 199 -5.18 23.70 14.67
N ASN A 200 -5.84 24.32 15.66
CA ASN A 200 -7.09 25.06 15.45
C ASN A 200 -6.96 26.28 14.52
N LEU A 201 -5.75 26.77 14.25
CA LEU A 201 -5.49 27.84 13.28
C LEU A 201 -5.45 27.30 11.85
N HIS A 202 -5.13 26.02 11.67
CA HIS A 202 -5.15 25.37 10.38
C HIS A 202 -6.58 24.96 10.02
N ARG A 203 -7.20 25.73 9.13
CA ARG A 203 -8.58 25.54 8.69
C ARG A 203 -8.65 25.44 7.18
N LYS A 204 -9.42 24.47 6.68
CA LYS A 204 -9.68 24.30 5.26
C LYS A 204 -11.15 24.55 4.99
N ARG A 205 -11.44 25.53 4.11
CA ARG A 205 -12.79 25.69 3.57
C ARG A 205 -13.07 24.57 2.58
N LEU A 206 -14.23 23.94 2.73
CA LEU A 206 -14.75 22.95 1.81
C LEU A 206 -15.63 23.66 0.76
N SER A 207 -15.06 24.64 0.08
CA SER A 207 -15.71 25.29 -1.06
C SER A 207 -15.52 24.43 -2.31
N ARG A 208 -16.50 24.44 -3.22
CA ARG A 208 -16.45 23.71 -4.51
C ARG A 208 -16.39 22.18 -4.39
N ILE A 209 -16.98 21.63 -3.33
CA ILE A 209 -17.20 20.18 -3.22
C ILE A 209 -18.33 19.78 -4.16
N ALA A 210 -18.05 18.91 -5.13
CA ALA A 210 -19.04 18.40 -6.06
C ALA A 210 -19.73 17.14 -5.54
N ARG A 211 -19.01 16.32 -4.74
CA ARG A 211 -19.54 15.07 -4.18
C ARG A 211 -18.95 14.81 -2.79
N ARG A 212 -19.75 14.20 -1.92
CA ARG A 212 -19.30 13.66 -0.64
C ARG A 212 -19.61 12.15 -0.58
N GLU A 213 -18.68 11.37 -0.03
CA GLU A 213 -18.85 9.93 0.19
C GLU A 213 -18.73 9.62 1.69
N THR A 214 -19.75 8.95 2.23
CA THR A 214 -19.75 8.46 3.62
C THR A 214 -18.89 7.22 3.73
N LEU A 215 -17.82 7.28 4.55
CA LEU A 215 -16.84 6.20 4.61
C LEU A 215 -17.20 5.09 5.59
N LEU A 216 -17.76 5.41 6.76
CA LEU A 216 -18.16 4.39 7.72
C LEU A 216 -19.54 3.84 7.35
N GLN A 217 -19.55 2.63 6.80
CA GLN A 217 -20.75 1.88 6.45
C GLN A 217 -21.00 0.78 7.48
N PRO A 218 -22.26 0.52 7.87
CA PRO A 218 -22.58 -0.52 8.84
C PRO A 218 -22.30 -1.91 8.26
N ILE A 219 -21.39 -2.66 8.89
CA ILE A 219 -21.03 -4.03 8.49
C ILE A 219 -21.79 -5.08 9.31
N CYS A 220 -22.04 -4.80 10.58
CA CYS A 220 -22.74 -5.69 11.50
C CYS A 220 -23.66 -4.87 12.41
N GLN A 221 -24.87 -5.39 12.65
CA GLN A 221 -25.84 -4.81 13.58
C GLN A 221 -26.49 -5.93 14.39
N ALA A 222 -26.51 -5.77 15.72
CA ALA A 222 -27.03 -6.76 16.66
C ALA A 222 -26.50 -8.20 16.42
N GLY A 223 -25.21 -8.31 16.06
CA GLY A 223 -24.56 -9.60 15.78
C GLY A 223 -24.85 -10.19 14.39
N GLN A 224 -25.68 -9.54 13.58
CA GLN A 224 -25.97 -9.95 12.20
C GLN A 224 -25.11 -9.15 11.22
N VAL A 225 -24.37 -9.86 10.38
CA VAL A 225 -23.61 -9.27 9.27
C VAL A 225 -24.60 -8.76 8.22
N LEU A 226 -24.49 -7.48 7.85
CA LEU A 226 -25.42 -6.81 6.95
C LEU A 226 -24.99 -6.83 5.48
N GLN A 227 -23.71 -7.10 5.22
CA GLN A 227 -23.12 -7.03 3.87
C GLN A 227 -22.22 -8.24 3.63
N ASP A 228 -22.27 -8.77 2.41
CA ASP A 228 -21.35 -9.81 1.97
C ASP A 228 -19.92 -9.26 1.82
N GLN A 229 -18.94 -10.14 2.00
CA GLN A 229 -17.55 -9.77 1.75
C GLN A 229 -17.33 -9.54 0.24
N PRO A 230 -16.74 -8.40 -0.15
CA PRO A 230 -16.48 -8.14 -1.56
C PRO A 230 -15.44 -9.11 -2.11
N ALA A 231 -15.60 -9.50 -3.38
CA ALA A 231 -14.60 -10.31 -4.07
C ALA A 231 -13.26 -9.57 -4.15
N LEU A 232 -12.15 -10.34 -4.15
CA LEU A 232 -10.79 -9.77 -4.22
C LEU A 232 -10.60 -8.83 -5.43
N SER A 233 -11.16 -9.18 -6.58
CA SER A 233 -11.11 -8.34 -7.78
C SER A 233 -11.81 -7.00 -7.58
N ALA A 234 -12.94 -6.96 -6.88
CA ALA A 234 -13.66 -5.72 -6.55
C ALA A 234 -12.84 -4.84 -5.60
N ILE A 235 -12.18 -5.44 -4.59
CA ILE A 235 -11.27 -4.72 -3.69
C ILE A 235 -10.12 -4.09 -4.48
N GLN A 236 -9.48 -4.85 -5.37
CA GLN A 236 -8.39 -4.35 -6.22
C GLN A 236 -8.83 -3.22 -7.15
N THR A 237 -10.01 -3.33 -7.76
CA THR A 237 -10.58 -2.27 -8.61
C THR A 237 -10.83 -1.00 -7.80
N ARG A 238 -11.46 -1.12 -6.62
CA ARG A 238 -11.69 0.02 -5.71
C ARG A 238 -10.38 0.71 -5.34
N VAL A 239 -9.34 -0.02 -4.98
CA VAL A 239 -8.02 0.58 -4.63
C VAL A 239 -7.45 1.36 -5.82
N LYS A 240 -7.47 0.77 -7.03
CA LYS A 240 -6.96 1.45 -8.25
C LYS A 240 -7.74 2.71 -8.58
N GLU A 241 -9.06 2.69 -8.43
CA GLU A 241 -9.91 3.86 -8.67
C GLU A 241 -9.67 4.95 -7.62
N GLN A 242 -9.55 4.57 -6.35
CA GLN A 242 -9.29 5.52 -5.26
C GLN A 242 -7.89 6.15 -5.37
N LEU A 243 -6.85 5.38 -5.74
CA LEU A 243 -5.52 5.95 -6.01
C LEU A 243 -5.54 6.93 -7.19
N LYS A 244 -6.32 6.66 -8.25
CA LYS A 244 -6.48 7.62 -9.36
C LYS A 244 -7.20 8.91 -8.94
N ALA A 245 -8.15 8.80 -8.01
CA ALA A 245 -8.86 9.95 -7.48
C ALA A 245 -8.04 10.72 -6.44
N LEU A 246 -6.99 10.15 -5.86
CA LEU A 246 -6.05 10.88 -5.03
C LEU A 246 -5.13 11.72 -5.92
N ASP A 247 -4.79 12.94 -5.48
CA ASP A 247 -3.81 13.76 -6.19
C ASP A 247 -2.41 13.15 -6.07
N ASP A 248 -1.60 13.28 -7.13
CA ASP A 248 -0.24 12.71 -7.18
C ASP A 248 0.65 13.28 -6.06
N SER A 249 0.36 14.50 -5.59
CA SER A 249 1.11 15.12 -4.51
C SER A 249 1.06 14.36 -3.18
N HIS A 250 0.00 13.59 -2.94
CA HIS A 250 -0.18 12.72 -1.77
C HIS A 250 0.39 11.30 -1.97
N GLN A 251 0.71 10.92 -3.22
CA GLN A 251 1.17 9.57 -3.58
C GLN A 251 2.70 9.47 -3.68
N ARG A 252 3.43 10.58 -3.53
CA ARG A 252 4.89 10.60 -3.55
C ARG A 252 5.46 10.00 -2.27
N PHE A 253 6.52 9.19 -2.39
CA PHE A 253 7.22 8.63 -1.23
C PHE A 253 8.01 9.69 -0.46
N GLU A 254 8.66 10.61 -1.18
CA GLU A 254 9.44 11.68 -0.58
C GLU A 254 8.60 12.94 -0.38
N PHE A 255 8.53 13.41 0.87
CA PHE A 255 7.84 14.63 1.28
C PHE A 255 6.41 14.76 0.69
N PRO A 256 5.54 13.75 0.87
CA PRO A 256 4.16 13.84 0.39
C PRO A 256 3.45 15.04 1.01
N HIS A 257 2.56 15.68 0.25
CA HIS A 257 1.63 16.63 0.85
C HIS A 257 0.72 15.89 1.82
N ILE A 258 0.52 16.45 3.01
CA ILE A 258 -0.37 15.87 4.01
C ILE A 258 -1.81 16.00 3.49
N TYR A 259 -2.50 14.86 3.38
CA TYR A 259 -3.90 14.84 2.99
C TYR A 259 -4.76 15.51 4.08
N PRO A 260 -5.58 16.52 3.74
CA PRO A 260 -6.34 17.24 4.76
C PRO A 260 -7.41 16.37 5.42
N VAL A 261 -7.29 16.19 6.74
CA VAL A 261 -8.31 15.54 7.57
C VAL A 261 -8.64 16.48 8.72
N GLY A 262 -9.92 16.79 8.93
CA GLY A 262 -10.28 17.76 9.97
C GLY A 262 -11.69 17.59 10.53
N LEU A 263 -11.91 18.23 11.67
CA LEU A 263 -13.17 18.19 12.42
C LEU A 263 -14.15 19.22 11.87
N SER A 264 -15.44 18.89 11.89
CA SER A 264 -16.50 19.87 11.69
C SER A 264 -16.44 20.95 12.79
N PRO A 265 -16.94 22.18 12.55
CA PRO A 265 -16.96 23.22 13.56
C PRO A 265 -17.71 22.82 14.83
N GLN A 266 -18.82 22.10 14.68
CA GLN A 266 -19.64 21.61 15.80
C GLN A 266 -18.88 20.57 16.63
N LEU A 267 -18.26 19.58 15.98
CA LEU A 267 -17.44 18.58 16.67
C LEU A 267 -16.22 19.20 17.34
N ASN A 268 -15.56 20.17 16.69
CA ASN A 268 -14.44 20.89 17.28
C ASN A 268 -14.87 21.67 18.53
N GLN A 269 -16.00 22.38 18.47
CA GLN A 269 -16.54 23.11 19.62
C GLN A 269 -16.88 22.15 20.77
N LEU A 270 -17.54 21.03 20.48
CA LEU A 270 -17.84 19.99 21.46
C LEU A 270 -16.57 19.47 22.14
N ARG A 271 -15.53 19.19 21.36
CA ARG A 271 -14.22 18.77 21.87
C ARG A 271 -13.67 19.82 22.82
N ASP A 272 -13.60 21.07 22.39
CA ASP A 272 -13.00 22.16 23.17
C ASP A 272 -13.79 22.43 24.47
N ASP A 273 -15.13 22.36 24.42
CA ASP A 273 -16.00 22.47 25.59
C ASP A 273 -15.77 21.33 26.60
N MET A 274 -15.64 20.09 26.13
CA MET A 274 -15.38 18.94 26.99
C MET A 274 -14.00 19.04 27.64
N ILE A 275 -12.99 19.51 26.91
CA ILE A 275 -11.65 19.76 27.48
C ILE A 275 -11.73 20.76 28.62
N GLN A 276 -12.45 21.87 28.41
CA GLN A 276 -12.60 22.90 29.44
C GLN A 276 -13.31 22.36 30.67
N ARG A 277 -14.45 21.66 30.50
CA ARG A 277 -15.20 21.06 31.62
C ARG A 277 -14.38 20.09 32.45
N GLU A 278 -13.59 19.23 31.81
CA GLU A 278 -12.75 18.27 32.54
C GLU A 278 -11.57 18.96 33.25
N ARG A 279 -11.05 20.06 32.69
CA ARG A 279 -10.03 20.88 33.38
C ARG A 279 -10.61 21.61 34.58
N ASP A 280 -11.79 22.20 34.45
CA ASP A 280 -12.45 22.92 35.54
C ASP A 280 -12.75 21.97 36.71
N ARG A 281 -13.23 20.75 36.43
CA ARG A 281 -13.43 19.72 37.46
C ARG A 281 -12.17 19.35 38.23
N LEU A 282 -11.02 19.33 37.57
CA LEU A 282 -9.74 19.04 38.23
C LEU A 282 -9.27 20.18 39.13
N VAL A 283 -9.67 21.42 38.82
CA VAL A 283 -9.33 22.61 39.62
C VAL A 283 -10.28 22.76 40.81
N ASP A 284 -11.58 22.55 40.62
CA ASP A 284 -12.60 22.71 41.68
C ASP A 284 -12.64 21.53 42.67
N GLY A 285 -12.05 20.39 42.30
CA GLY A 285 -12.00 19.16 43.12
C GLY A 285 -10.72 18.99 43.96
N GLY A 286 -9.81 19.97 43.96
CA GLY A 286 -8.57 20.00 44.76
C GLY A 286 -8.63 21.03 45.88
#